data_AF-A0A5D4QTN9-F1
#
_entry.id   AF-A0A5D4QTN9-F1
#
_cell.length_a   1.000
_cell.length_b   1.000
_cell.length_c   1.000
_cell.angle_alpha   90.00
_cell.angle_beta   90.00
_cell.angle_gamma   90.00
#
_symmetry.space_group_name_H-M   'P 1'
#
loop_
_entity.id
_entity.type
_entity.pdbx_description
1 polymer ?
#
loop_
_entity_poly.entity_id
_entity_poly.type
_entity_poly.pdbx_seq_one_letter_code
_entity_poly.pdbx_strand_id
1 'polypeptide(L)'
;MTEEEEHLYWEKHAMSQRLLEESIIEEDDDELPPPRKSSTQPISLRMESDLLFRLQHLAELKNIPYQTLLKQFVTERVYEEEKREKVY
;
A
#
# COMPACT_ATOMS: atom_id res chain seq x y z
N MET A 1 5.79 40.28 6.42
CA MET A 1 5.35 38.99 5.87
C MET A 1 4.30 38.43 6.79
N THR A 2 3.11 39.00 6.64
CA THR A 2 1.85 38.50 7.22
C THR A 2 1.30 37.40 6.29
N GLU A 3 0.55 36.46 6.84
CA GLU A 3 -0.10 35.37 6.09
C GLU A 3 -0.98 35.89 4.92
N GLU A 4 -1.59 37.06 5.13
CA GLU A 4 -2.38 37.77 4.11
C GLU A 4 -1.52 38.27 2.93
N GLU A 5 -0.27 38.68 3.19
CA GLU A 5 0.68 39.08 2.14
C GLU A 5 1.16 37.85 1.35
N GLU A 6 1.36 36.71 2.00
CA GLU A 6 1.73 35.45 1.35
C GLU A 6 0.59 34.92 0.48
N HIS A 7 -0.65 34.97 0.96
CA HIS A 7 -1.83 34.56 0.20
C HIS A 7 -1.96 35.35 -1.12
N LEU A 8 -1.90 36.68 -1.05
CA LEU A 8 -1.96 37.55 -2.24
C LEU A 8 -0.79 37.33 -3.20
N TYR A 9 0.39 37.00 -2.66
CA TYR A 9 1.55 36.65 -3.46
C TYR A 9 1.32 35.35 -4.24
N TRP A 10 0.86 34.27 -3.60
CA TRP A 10 0.58 33.00 -4.28
C TRP A 10 -0.61 33.08 -5.24
N GLU A 11 -1.60 33.93 -4.97
CA GLU A 11 -2.72 34.19 -5.88
C GLU A 11 -2.27 34.87 -7.18
N LYS A 12 -1.32 35.80 -7.09
CA LYS A 12 -0.83 36.58 -8.24
C LYS A 12 0.27 35.89 -9.04
N HIS A 13 1.05 35.00 -8.42
CA HIS A 13 2.18 34.34 -9.05
C HIS A 13 1.84 32.90 -9.43
N ALA A 14 1.72 32.65 -10.74
CA ALA A 14 1.67 31.29 -11.28
C ALA A 14 3.05 30.86 -11.78
N MET A 15 3.32 29.56 -11.77
CA MET A 15 4.50 29.02 -12.48
C MET A 15 4.37 29.31 -13.98
N SER A 16 5.49 29.66 -14.61
CA SER A 16 5.50 29.82 -16.07
C SER A 16 5.21 28.48 -16.76
N GLN A 17 4.51 28.50 -17.89
CA GLN A 17 4.21 27.29 -18.67
C GLN A 17 5.45 26.44 -18.97
N ARG A 18 6.57 27.10 -19.26
CA ARG A 18 7.86 26.44 -19.51
C ARG A 18 8.37 25.65 -18.30
N LEU A 19 8.28 26.24 -17.11
CA LEU A 19 8.71 25.60 -15.87
C LEU A 19 7.81 24.41 -15.53
N LEU A 20 6.50 24.54 -15.80
CA LEU A 20 5.56 23.42 -15.62
C LEU A 20 5.92 22.26 -16.54
N GLU A 21 6.22 22.54 -17.81
CA GLU A 21 6.59 21.52 -18.80
C GLU A 21 7.92 20.84 -18.47
N GLU A 22 8.91 21.59 -17.96
CA GLU A 22 10.20 21.07 -17.50
C GLU A 22 10.11 20.31 -16.16
N SER A 23 9.03 20.48 -15.40
CA SER A 23 8.78 19.75 -14.15
C SER A 23 8.09 18.39 -14.35
N ILE A 24 7.67 18.08 -15.58
CA ILE A 24 7.07 16.78 -15.90
C ILE A 24 8.20 15.74 -15.92
N ILE A 25 8.19 14.87 -14.92
CA ILE A 25 9.08 13.71 -14.89
C ILE A 25 8.47 12.63 -15.80
N GLU A 26 9.24 12.18 -16.79
CA GLU A 26 8.82 11.10 -17.69
C GLU A 26 8.73 9.77 -16.92
N GLU A 27 7.76 8.91 -17.28
CA GLU A 27 7.51 7.64 -16.57
C GLU A 27 8.70 6.67 -16.57
N ASP A 28 9.65 6.87 -17.50
CA ASP A 28 10.88 6.11 -17.68
C ASP A 28 12.12 6.85 -17.14
N ASP A 29 11.97 7.74 -16.16
CA ASP A 29 13.10 8.35 -15.46
C ASP A 29 13.86 7.28 -14.66
N ASP A 30 14.98 6.79 -15.22
CA ASP A 30 15.89 5.81 -14.61
C ASP A 30 16.50 6.30 -13.27
N GLU A 31 16.35 7.58 -12.91
CA GLU A 31 16.74 8.12 -11.60
C GLU A 31 15.69 7.83 -10.50
N LEU A 32 14.47 7.43 -10.86
CA LEU A 32 13.44 7.04 -9.91
C LEU A 32 13.62 5.59 -9.44
N PRO A 33 13.31 5.29 -8.16
CA PRO A 33 13.30 3.91 -7.69
C PRO A 33 12.29 3.09 -8.52
N PRO A 34 12.64 1.84 -8.88
CA PRO A 34 11.78 1.03 -9.73
C PRO A 34 10.40 0.89 -9.11
N PRO A 35 9.32 0.92 -9.92
CA PRO A 35 7.97 0.78 -9.41
C PRO A 35 7.86 -0.52 -8.61
N ARG A 36 7.14 -0.47 -7.48
CA ARG A 36 6.97 -1.64 -6.60
C ARG A 36 6.44 -2.79 -7.45
N LYS A 37 7.21 -3.86 -7.59
CA LYS A 37 6.79 -5.06 -8.32
C LYS A 37 5.49 -5.56 -7.67
N SER A 38 4.38 -5.40 -8.36
CA SER A 38 3.07 -5.88 -7.92
C SER A 38 2.99 -7.39 -8.10
N SER A 39 3.83 -8.15 -7.37
CA SER A 39 3.83 -9.63 -7.42
C SER A 39 2.69 -10.24 -6.59
N THR A 40 1.59 -9.52 -6.40
CA THR A 40 0.41 -10.03 -5.70
C THR A 40 -0.60 -10.49 -6.74
N GLN A 41 -0.89 -11.78 -6.76
CA GLN A 41 -1.93 -12.36 -7.60
C GLN A 41 -3.22 -12.50 -6.77
N PRO A 42 -4.36 -11.95 -7.24
CA PRO A 42 -5.63 -12.14 -6.55
C PRO A 42 -6.06 -13.61 -6.64
N ILE A 43 -6.53 -14.17 -5.53
CA ILE A 43 -7.08 -15.53 -5.47
C ILE A 43 -8.51 -15.49 -4.94
N SER A 44 -9.36 -16.38 -5.45
CA SER A 44 -10.67 -16.64 -4.86
C SER A 44 -10.57 -17.76 -3.83
N LEU A 45 -10.84 -17.45 -2.56
CA LEU A 45 -10.83 -18.41 -1.46
C LEU A 45 -12.26 -18.58 -0.93
N ARG A 46 -12.75 -19.83 -0.86
CA ARG A 46 -14.02 -20.14 -0.20
C ARG A 46 -13.78 -20.45 1.26
N MET A 47 -14.54 -19.82 2.15
CA MET A 47 -14.45 -20.02 3.60
C MET A 47 -15.84 -20.21 4.17
N GLU A 48 -15.93 -20.94 5.28
CA GLU A 48 -17.16 -21.04 6.07
C GLU A 48 -17.51 -19.69 6.70
N SER A 49 -18.80 -19.36 6.76
CA SER A 49 -19.29 -18.08 7.26
C SER A 49 -18.96 -17.84 8.74
N ASP A 50 -19.05 -18.89 9.57
CA ASP A 50 -18.70 -18.81 11.00
C ASP A 50 -17.23 -18.43 11.20
N LEU A 51 -16.34 -19.10 10.47
CA LEU A 51 -14.91 -18.85 10.57
C LEU A 51 -14.57 -17.43 10.10
N LEU A 52 -15.18 -16.95 9.01
CA LEU A 52 -15.00 -15.58 8.55
C LEU A 52 -15.42 -14.56 9.62
N PHE A 53 -16.56 -14.79 10.27
CA PHE A 53 -17.05 -13.93 11.35
C PHE A 53 -16.07 -13.89 12.54
N ARG A 54 -15.60 -15.06 12.99
CA ARG A 54 -14.59 -15.13 14.06
C ARG A 54 -13.29 -14.44 13.70
N LEU A 55 -12.84 -14.56 12.45
CA LEU A 55 -11.63 -13.89 11.96
C LEU A 55 -11.79 -12.37 11.96
N GLN A 56 -12.94 -11.86 11.52
CA GLN A 56 -13.24 -10.42 11.55
C GLN A 56 -13.24 -9.88 12.98
N HIS A 57 -13.86 -10.59 13.91
CA HIS A 57 -13.87 -10.20 15.32
C HIS A 57 -12.46 -10.16 15.92
N LEU A 58 -11.62 -11.15 15.64
CA LEU A 58 -10.22 -11.15 16.09
C LEU A 58 -9.40 -10.02 15.47
N ALA A 59 -9.66 -9.67 14.22
CA ALA A 59 -8.99 -8.58 13.52
C ALA A 59 -9.36 -7.21 14.12
N GLU A 60 -10.65 -7.03 14.46
CA GLU A 60 -11.15 -5.84 15.16
C GLU A 60 -10.48 -5.67 16.53
N LEU A 61 -10.39 -6.74 17.33
CA LEU A 61 -9.69 -6.72 18.62
C LEU A 61 -8.20 -6.35 18.49
N LYS A 62 -7.57 -6.71 17.36
CA LYS A 62 -6.17 -6.41 17.05
C LYS A 62 -5.99 -5.08 16.32
N ASN A 63 -7.09 -4.36 16.03
CA ASN A 63 -7.12 -3.11 15.28
C ASN A 63 -6.38 -3.20 13.93
N ILE A 64 -6.60 -4.31 13.20
CA ILE A 64 -6.05 -4.54 11.87
C ILE A 64 -7.13 -5.06 10.91
N PRO A 65 -6.98 -4.88 9.60
CA PRO A 65 -7.90 -5.48 8.63
C PRO A 65 -7.88 -7.01 8.70
N TYR A 66 -9.05 -7.67 8.60
CA TYR A 66 -9.14 -9.13 8.64
C TYR A 66 -8.32 -9.81 7.53
N GLN A 67 -8.17 -9.16 6.37
CA GLN A 67 -7.34 -9.64 5.26
C GLN A 67 -5.86 -9.65 5.62
N THR A 68 -5.40 -8.68 6.41
CA THR A 68 -4.03 -8.62 6.93
C THR A 68 -3.81 -9.76 7.93
N LEU A 69 -4.75 -9.95 8.86
CA LEU A 69 -4.69 -11.05 9.82
C LEU A 69 -4.69 -12.42 9.12
N LEU A 70 -5.54 -12.60 8.10
CA LEU A 70 -5.58 -13.81 7.29
C LEU A 70 -4.21 -14.10 6.65
N LYS A 71 -3.60 -13.08 6.04
CA LYS A 71 -2.28 -13.22 5.41
C LYS A 71 -1.22 -13.62 6.43
N GLN A 72 -1.22 -13.03 7.63
CA GLN A 72 -0.29 -13.39 8.70
C GLN A 72 -0.43 -14.86 9.09
N PHE A 73 -1.65 -15.33 9.37
CA PHE A 73 -1.89 -16.73 9.74
C PHE A 73 -1.47 -17.72 8.64
N VAL A 74 -1.75 -17.41 7.38
CA VAL A 74 -1.34 -18.26 6.26
C VAL A 74 0.19 -18.31 6.16
N THR A 75 0.87 -17.16 6.25
CA THR A 75 2.33 -17.10 6.18
C THR A 75 2.99 -17.88 7.32
N GLU A 76 2.51 -17.69 8.56
CA GLU A 76 3.02 -18.40 9.73
C GLU A 76 2.86 -19.91 9.57
N ARG A 77 1.67 -20.37 9.15
CA ARG A 77 1.38 -21.79 9.00
C ARG A 77 2.17 -22.42 7.85
N VAL A 78 2.32 -21.72 6.73
CA VAL A 78 3.14 -22.20 5.59
C VAL A 78 4.59 -22.38 6.03
N TYR A 79 5.16 -21.38 6.70
CA TYR A 79 6.53 -21.45 7.19
C TYR A 79 6.76 -22.62 8.16
N GLU A 80 5.82 -22.86 9.08
CA GLU A 80 5.88 -24.02 9.97
C GLU A 80 5.85 -25.36 9.23
N GLU A 81 4.98 -25.49 8.22
CA GLU A 81 4.85 -26.71 7.42
C GLU A 81 6.08 -26.93 6.53
N GLU A 82 6.62 -25.89 5.91
CA GLU A 82 7.87 -25.95 5.13
C GLU A 82 9.03 -26.47 5.99
N LYS A 83 9.15 -25.95 7.22
CA LYS A 83 10.14 -26.41 8.20
C LYS A 83 9.92 -27.86 8.63
N ARG A 84 8.66 -28.31 8.74
CA ARG A 84 8.34 -29.70 9.11
C ARG A 84 8.69 -30.69 8.00
N GLU A 85 8.37 -30.32 6.75
CA GLU A 85 8.58 -31.15 5.56
C GLU A 85 10.03 -31.07 5.04
N LYS A 86 10.89 -30.23 5.65
CA LYS A 86 12.30 -29.98 5.25
C LYS A 86 12.44 -29.54 3.80
N VAL A 87 11.44 -28.81 3.31
CA VAL A 87 11.48 -28.20 1.98
C VAL A 87 12.37 -26.95 1.99
N TYR A 88 12.75 -26.49 3.19
CA TYR A 88 13.77 -25.48 3.46
C TYR A 88 14.56 -25.79 4.74
#